data_AF-A0A971NIK0-F1
#
_entry.id   AF-A0A971NIK0-F1
#
_cell.length_a   1.000
_cell.length_b   1.000
_cell.length_c   1.000
_cell.angle_alpha   90.00
_cell.angle_beta   90.00
_cell.angle_gamma   90.00
#
_symmetry.space_group_name_H-M   'P 1'
#
loop_
_entity.id
_entity.type
_entity.pdbx_description
1 polymer ?
#
loop_
_entity_poly.entity_id
_entity_poly.type
_entity_poly.pdbx_seq_one_letter_code
_entity_poly.pdbx_strand_id
1 'polypeptide(L)'
;MAFCSQCGTAVNDGASFCTTCGAKLGAAGEQQYSSRQSAASQPTDNSKTMAILAVIIPVLFFLPLVVDPKTAFGTFWSNQSLLLLLAYVVSGLLCFIFIGYILYVAVFVFWIMAIVSVCKGEMKPIPLIGEIEIIK
;
A
#
# COMPACT_ATOMS: atom_id res chain seq x y z
N MET A 1 -7.58 25.98 27.82
CA MET A 1 -8.81 26.78 27.57
C MET A 1 -8.94 27.09 26.09
N ALA A 2 -9.55 26.16 25.35
CA ALA A 2 -9.90 26.36 23.95
C ALA A 2 -11.16 27.22 23.82
N PHE A 3 -11.34 27.93 22.70
CA PHE A 3 -12.58 28.65 22.38
C PHE A 3 -13.24 27.99 21.17
N CYS A 4 -14.58 27.93 21.17
CA CYS A 4 -15.32 27.40 20.04
C CYS A 4 -15.16 28.33 18.83
N SER A 5 -14.66 27.81 17.71
CA SER A 5 -14.46 28.58 16.47
C SER A 5 -15.75 29.06 15.81
N GLN A 6 -16.91 28.53 16.23
CA GLN A 6 -18.22 28.87 15.66
C GLN A 6 -19.02 29.85 16.50
N CYS A 7 -18.85 29.88 17.83
CA CYS A 7 -19.64 30.76 18.70
C CYS A 7 -18.82 31.57 19.72
N GLY A 8 -17.50 31.37 19.77
CA GLY A 8 -16.60 32.15 20.62
C GLY A 8 -16.65 31.82 22.11
N THR A 9 -17.50 30.90 22.57
CA THR A 9 -17.53 30.51 23.99
C THR A 9 -16.31 29.68 24.36
N ALA A 10 -15.78 29.88 25.56
CA ALA A 10 -14.73 29.03 26.11
C ALA A 10 -15.23 27.60 26.28
N VAL A 11 -14.38 26.63 25.93
CA VAL A 11 -14.67 25.20 26.01
C VAL A 11 -13.55 24.47 26.74
N ASN A 12 -13.95 23.50 27.55
CA ASN A 12 -13.05 22.67 28.35
C ASN A 12 -12.17 21.80 27.45
N ASP A 13 -10.90 21.66 27.85
CA ASP A 13 -9.91 20.86 27.14
C ASP A 13 -10.38 19.38 27.15
N GLY A 14 -10.74 18.83 25.98
CA GLY A 14 -11.27 17.47 25.81
C GLY A 14 -12.77 17.33 25.48
N ALA A 15 -13.53 18.43 25.37
CA ALA A 15 -14.93 18.35 24.96
C ALA A 15 -15.07 18.04 23.44
N SER A 16 -15.80 16.98 23.09
CA SER A 16 -16.03 16.59 21.69
C SER A 16 -17.02 17.49 20.95
N PHE A 17 -17.83 18.27 21.68
CA PHE A 17 -18.84 19.18 21.16
C PHE A 17 -18.94 20.43 22.04
N CYS A 18 -19.24 21.56 21.41
CA CYS A 18 -19.58 22.80 22.09
C CYS A 18 -20.99 22.68 22.68
N THR A 19 -21.12 22.90 23.99
CA THR A 19 -22.41 22.82 24.70
C THR A 19 -23.35 23.98 24.39
N THR A 20 -22.84 25.10 23.88
CA THR A 20 -23.63 26.30 23.61
C THR A 20 -24.19 26.33 22.19
N CYS A 21 -23.39 25.95 21.18
CA CYS A 21 -23.83 25.99 19.77
C CYS A 21 -23.91 24.63 19.07
N GLY A 22 -23.50 23.54 19.75
CA GLY A 22 -23.52 22.19 19.19
C GLY A 22 -22.38 21.88 18.22
N ALA A 23 -21.46 22.81 17.95
CA ALA A 23 -20.35 22.57 17.02
C ALA A 23 -19.40 21.48 17.54
N LYS A 24 -19.05 20.51 16.69
CA LYS A 24 -18.07 19.46 17.03
C LYS A 24 -16.68 20.05 17.18
N LEU A 25 -16.05 19.83 18.34
CA LEU A 25 -14.71 20.31 18.64
C LEU A 25 -13.78 19.10 18.56
N GLY A 26 -12.91 19.11 17.56
CA GLY A 26 -12.01 18.00 17.28
C GLY A 26 -11.02 17.81 18.43
N ALA A 27 -10.99 16.61 19.00
CA ALA A 27 -9.97 16.20 19.95
C ALA A 27 -8.60 16.21 19.25
N ALA A 28 -7.70 17.09 19.71
CA ALA A 28 -6.28 17.02 19.41
C ALA A 28 -5.66 15.95 20.33
N GLY A 29 -5.22 14.85 19.74
CA GLY A 29 -4.49 13.75 20.35
C GLY A 29 -4.22 12.67 19.30
N GLU A 30 -2.95 12.58 18.87
CA GLU A 30 -2.36 11.82 17.75
C GLU A 30 -2.83 10.36 17.59
N GLN A 31 -2.87 9.74 16.40
CA GLN A 31 -1.90 9.76 15.29
C GLN A 31 -2.66 9.79 13.95
N GLN A 32 -2.64 10.84 13.12
CA GLN A 32 -1.53 11.43 12.35
C GLN A 32 -0.69 10.42 11.53
N TYR A 33 -1.31 9.88 10.48
CA TYR A 33 -0.76 10.07 9.13
C TYR A 33 -1.90 10.19 8.11
N SER A 34 -2.43 11.39 7.96
CA SER A 34 -3.12 11.78 6.73
C SER A 34 -2.92 13.28 6.56
N SER A 35 -1.83 13.65 5.88
CA SER A 35 -1.80 14.74 4.87
C SER A 35 -0.36 15.07 4.46
N ARG A 36 0.24 14.19 3.65
CA ARG A 36 0.83 14.68 2.40
C ARG A 36 -0.08 14.16 1.28
N GLN A 37 -0.99 15.04 0.87
CA GLN A 37 -1.55 15.13 -0.48
C GLN A 37 -0.46 14.72 -1.51
N SER A 38 -0.70 13.88 -2.52
CA SER A 38 -1.86 13.78 -3.42
C SER A 38 -1.72 12.45 -4.18
N ALA A 39 -2.70 11.70 -4.64
CA ALA A 39 -4.16 11.78 -4.66
C ALA A 39 -4.66 10.33 -4.73
N ALA A 40 -5.86 10.06 -4.21
CA ALA A 40 -6.61 8.86 -4.58
C ALA A 40 -7.06 8.99 -6.04
N SER A 41 -6.15 8.80 -7.00
CA SER A 41 -6.56 8.22 -8.27
C SER A 41 -6.90 6.77 -7.97
N GLN A 42 -8.18 6.42 -8.09
CA GLN A 42 -8.51 5.02 -8.32
C GLN A 42 -7.62 4.53 -9.48
N PRO A 43 -7.03 3.34 -9.38
CA PRO A 43 -6.12 2.86 -10.42
C PRO A 43 -6.86 2.91 -11.75
N THR A 44 -6.35 3.74 -12.67
CA THR A 44 -6.83 3.83 -14.06
C THR A 44 -6.61 2.48 -14.73
N ASP A 45 -7.35 2.17 -15.79
CA ASP A 45 -7.16 0.91 -16.51
C ASP A 45 -5.72 0.75 -17.04
N ASN A 46 -5.07 1.87 -17.38
CA ASN A 46 -3.66 1.91 -17.74
C ASN A 46 -2.74 1.51 -16.57
N SER A 47 -2.96 2.09 -15.38
CA SER A 47 -2.16 1.76 -14.18
C SER A 47 -2.27 0.28 -13.78
N LYS A 48 -3.47 -0.32 -13.90
CA LYS A 48 -3.70 -1.75 -13.65
C LYS A 48 -2.97 -2.59 -14.67
N THR A 49 -3.07 -2.25 -15.95
CA THR A 49 -2.39 -2.99 -17.03
C THR A 49 -0.87 -3.00 -16.82
N MET A 50 -0.31 -1.88 -16.39
CA MET A 50 1.12 -1.74 -16.12
C MET A 50 1.55 -2.50 -14.86
N ALA A 51 0.74 -2.51 -13.81
CA ALA A 51 0.96 -3.34 -12.63
C ALA A 51 0.86 -4.84 -12.96
N ILE A 52 -0.11 -5.26 -13.78
CA ILE A 52 -0.23 -6.65 -14.25
C ILE A 52 1.03 -7.05 -15.01
N LEU A 53 1.49 -6.19 -15.92
CA LEU A 53 2.69 -6.46 -16.71
C LEU A 53 3.95 -6.59 -15.84
N ALA A 54 4.08 -5.73 -14.82
CA ALA A 54 5.17 -5.81 -13.85
C ALA A 54 5.12 -7.06 -12.96
N VAL A 55 3.93 -7.55 -12.61
CA VAL A 55 3.77 -8.79 -11.82
C VAL A 55 4.02 -10.04 -12.68
N ILE A 56 3.53 -10.06 -13.93
CA ILE A 56 3.77 -11.16 -14.87
C ILE A 56 5.25 -11.24 -15.26
N ILE A 57 5.89 -10.08 -15.41
CA ILE A 57 7.30 -9.97 -15.74
C ILE A 57 8.00 -9.21 -14.59
N PRO A 58 8.38 -9.89 -13.50
CA PRO A 58 8.93 -9.26 -12.28
C PRO A 58 10.15 -8.37 -12.52
N VAL A 59 10.89 -8.58 -13.62
CA VAL A 59 12.02 -7.73 -14.01
C VAL A 59 11.59 -6.30 -14.34
N LEU A 60 10.32 -6.11 -14.74
CA LEU A 60 9.70 -4.82 -15.03
C LEU A 60 9.09 -4.17 -13.78
N PHE A 61 9.61 -4.47 -12.59
CA PHE A 61 9.09 -3.94 -11.31
C PHE A 61 9.01 -2.40 -11.27
N PHE A 62 9.83 -1.69 -12.05
CA PHE A 62 9.85 -0.23 -12.10
C PHE A 62 8.77 0.38 -13.00
N LEU A 63 8.08 -0.43 -13.81
CA LEU A 63 7.10 0.07 -14.79
C LEU A 63 5.92 0.81 -14.15
N PRO A 64 5.33 0.33 -13.03
CA PRO A 64 4.25 1.06 -12.35
C PRO A 64 4.71 2.41 -11.77
N LEU A 65 5.99 2.52 -11.36
CA LEU A 65 6.60 3.77 -10.90
C LEU A 65 6.82 4.80 -12.02
N VAL A 66 7.07 4.34 -13.24
CA VAL A 66 7.23 5.23 -14.40
C VAL A 66 5.88 5.80 -14.85
N VAL A 67 4.84 4.98 -14.80
CA VAL A 67 3.49 5.34 -15.27
C VAL A 67 2.78 6.22 -14.26
N ASP A 68 2.84 5.85 -12.97
CA ASP A 68 2.20 6.58 -11.89
C ASP A 68 3.21 6.87 -10.76
N PRO A 69 4.15 7.82 -10.99
CA PRO A 69 5.21 8.12 -10.06
C PRO A 69 4.65 8.56 -8.71
N LYS A 70 5.11 7.88 -7.64
CA LYS A 70 4.78 8.17 -6.23
C LYS A 70 3.33 7.93 -5.81
N THR A 71 2.57 7.12 -6.56
CA THR A 71 1.25 6.64 -6.10
C THR A 71 1.39 5.43 -5.18
N ALA A 72 0.52 5.31 -4.17
CA ALA A 72 0.52 4.16 -3.26
C ALA A 72 0.32 2.83 -4.01
N PHE A 73 -0.49 2.82 -5.07
CA PHE A 73 -0.70 1.64 -5.91
C PHE A 73 0.57 1.29 -6.70
N GLY A 74 1.19 2.28 -7.35
CA GLY A 74 2.42 2.09 -8.12
C GLY A 74 3.58 1.62 -7.25
N THR A 75 3.79 2.23 -6.08
CA THR A 75 4.87 1.84 -5.14
C THR A 75 4.63 0.45 -4.55
N PHE A 76 3.39 0.14 -4.15
CA PHE A 76 3.02 -1.19 -3.65
C PHE A 76 3.31 -2.29 -4.67
N TRP A 77 2.80 -2.15 -5.91
CA TRP A 77 2.98 -3.17 -6.94
C TRP A 77 4.41 -3.24 -7.49
N SER A 78 5.16 -2.13 -7.44
CA SER A 78 6.58 -2.13 -7.73
C SER A 78 7.37 -2.90 -6.68
N ASN A 79 7.11 -2.66 -5.39
CA ASN A 79 7.70 -3.42 -4.29
C ASN A 79 7.32 -4.90 -4.37
N GLN A 80 6.06 -5.19 -4.68
CA GLN A 80 5.55 -6.56 -4.79
C GLN A 80 6.22 -7.33 -5.95
N SER A 81 6.39 -6.68 -7.11
CA SER A 81 7.05 -7.27 -8.28
C SER A 81 8.55 -7.47 -8.04
N LEU A 82 9.21 -6.50 -7.39
CA LEU A 82 10.62 -6.61 -6.98
C LEU A 82 10.83 -7.78 -6.03
N LEU A 83 9.90 -7.99 -5.10
CA LEU A 83 9.97 -9.08 -4.15
C LEU A 83 9.81 -10.44 -4.83
N LEU A 84 8.88 -10.55 -5.79
CA LEU A 84 8.74 -11.76 -6.60
C LEU A 84 10.01 -12.05 -7.41
N LEU A 85 10.64 -11.03 -7.97
CA LEU A 85 11.91 -11.17 -8.69
C LEU A 85 13.00 -11.74 -7.77
N LEU A 86 13.16 -11.16 -6.58
CA LEU A 86 14.13 -11.63 -5.59
C LEU A 86 13.84 -13.07 -5.15
N ALA A 87 12.59 -13.40 -4.86
CA ALA A 87 12.20 -14.74 -4.46
C ALA A 87 12.48 -15.78 -5.56
N TYR A 88 12.25 -15.42 -6.83
CA TYR A 88 12.57 -16.26 -7.97
C TYR A 88 14.07 -16.52 -8.11
N VAL A 89 14.90 -15.47 -7.98
CA VAL A 89 16.36 -15.59 -8.02
C VAL A 89 16.87 -16.47 -6.88
N VAL A 90 16.41 -16.23 -5.65
CA VAL A 90 16.78 -17.04 -4.47
C VAL A 90 16.38 -18.51 -4.65
N SER A 91 15.16 -18.77 -5.13
CA SER A 91 14.70 -20.12 -5.40
C SER A 91 15.55 -20.82 -6.47
N GLY A 92 15.99 -20.10 -7.51
CA GLY A 92 16.88 -20.63 -8.55
C GLY A 92 18.26 -21.02 -8.03
N LEU A 93 18.83 -20.24 -7.11
CA LEU A 93 20.12 -20.55 -6.47
C LEU A 93 20.03 -21.78 -5.54
N LEU A 94 18.87 -22.01 -4.93
CA LEU A 94 18.61 -23.16 -4.04
C LEU A 94 18.13 -24.42 -4.79
N CYS A 95 18.05 -24.39 -6.13
CA CYS A 95 17.50 -25.44 -6.99
C CYS A 95 18.19 -26.82 -6.82
N PHE A 96 19.44 -26.85 -6.39
CA PHE A 96 20.19 -28.10 -6.17
C PHE A 96 19.71 -28.93 -4.96
N ILE A 97 18.82 -28.38 -4.14
CA ILE A 97 18.32 -29.00 -2.91
C ILE A 97 16.80 -29.15 -3.04
N PHE A 98 16.21 -30.24 -2.51
CA PHE A 98 14.75 -30.46 -2.46
C PHE A 98 13.97 -29.25 -1.89
N ILE A 99 14.58 -28.48 -0.99
CA ILE A 99 14.04 -27.24 -0.42
C ILE A 99 13.76 -26.17 -1.48
N GLY A 100 14.58 -26.10 -2.54
CA GLY A 100 14.41 -25.15 -3.63
C GLY A 100 13.15 -25.43 -4.44
N TYR A 101 12.76 -26.70 -4.58
CA TYR A 101 11.52 -27.07 -5.26
C TYR A 101 10.28 -26.66 -4.45
N ILE A 102 10.31 -26.85 -3.13
CA ILE A 102 9.24 -26.42 -2.23
C ILE A 102 9.09 -24.90 -2.27
N LEU A 103 10.21 -24.16 -2.20
CA LEU A 103 10.20 -22.70 -2.31
C LEU A 103 9.70 -22.23 -3.68
N TYR A 104 10.10 -22.88 -4.77
CA TYR A 104 9.63 -22.56 -6.12
C TYR A 104 8.10 -22.66 -6.22
N VAL A 105 7.51 -23.74 -5.69
CA VAL A 105 6.05 -23.92 -5.66
C VAL A 105 5.37 -22.85 -4.80
N ALA A 106 5.94 -22.47 -3.66
CA ALA A 106 5.41 -21.39 -2.83
C ALA A 106 5.44 -20.03 -3.55
N VAL A 107 6.56 -19.70 -4.22
CA VAL A 107 6.70 -18.49 -5.04
C VAL A 107 5.68 -18.48 -6.18
N PHE A 108 5.44 -19.63 -6.81
CA PHE A 108 4.42 -19.78 -7.85
C PHE A 108 3.00 -19.48 -7.34
N VAL A 109 2.64 -19.99 -6.17
CA VAL A 109 1.33 -19.69 -5.55
C VAL A 109 1.19 -18.20 -5.23
N PHE A 110 2.25 -17.58 -4.70
CA PHE A 110 2.27 -16.14 -4.42
C PHE A 110 2.14 -15.29 -5.67
N TRP A 111 2.72 -15.72 -6.80
CA TRP A 111 2.53 -15.07 -8.09
C TRP A 111 1.09 -15.08 -8.56
N ILE A 112 0.39 -16.21 -8.44
CA ILE A 112 -1.05 -16.28 -8.77
C ILE A 112 -1.87 -15.36 -7.86
N MET A 113 -1.60 -15.35 -6.55
CA MET A 113 -2.30 -14.47 -5.62
C MET A 113 -2.05 -12.98 -5.89
N ALA A 114 -0.84 -12.63 -6.33
CA ALA A 114 -0.50 -11.28 -6.76
C ALA A 114 -1.33 -10.89 -7.99
N ILE A 115 -1.36 -11.73 -9.04
CA ILE A 115 -2.14 -11.47 -10.26
C ILE A 115 -3.63 -11.25 -9.93
N VAL A 116 -4.24 -12.13 -9.12
CA VAL A 116 -5.65 -12.00 -8.74
C VAL A 116 -5.92 -10.69 -8.00
N SER A 117 -5.01 -10.29 -7.11
CA SER A 117 -5.14 -9.05 -6.34
C SER A 117 -4.95 -7.81 -7.22
N VAL A 118 -4.03 -7.81 -8.20
CA VAL A 118 -3.90 -6.72 -9.19
C VAL A 118 -5.16 -6.60 -10.04
N CYS A 119 -5.68 -7.71 -10.55
CA CYS A 119 -6.87 -7.72 -11.40
C CYS A 119 -8.09 -7.14 -10.66
N LYS A 120 -8.17 -7.34 -9.35
CA LYS A 120 -9.20 -6.74 -8.48
C LYS A 120 -8.92 -5.27 -8.14
N GLY A 121 -7.70 -4.78 -8.37
CA GLY A 121 -7.25 -3.46 -7.95
C GLY A 121 -7.05 -3.34 -6.44
N GLU A 122 -7.02 -4.46 -5.72
CA GLU A 122 -6.88 -4.51 -4.27
C GLU A 122 -5.39 -4.59 -3.91
N MET A 123 -4.92 -3.68 -3.06
CA MET A 123 -3.55 -3.69 -2.52
C MET A 123 -3.45 -4.69 -1.37
N LYS A 124 -3.73 -5.97 -1.65
CA LYS A 124 -3.67 -7.02 -0.64
C LYS A 124 -2.24 -7.56 -0.58
N PRO A 125 -1.53 -7.41 0.56
CA PRO A 125 -0.19 -7.96 0.69
C PRO A 125 -0.22 -9.48 0.71
N ILE A 126 0.84 -10.09 0.20
CA ILE A 126 1.01 -11.54 0.22
C ILE A 126 1.22 -12.00 1.67
N PRO A 127 0.59 -13.09 2.12
CA PRO A 127 0.55 -13.55 3.52
C PRO A 127 1.89 -13.93 4.18
N LEU A 128 3.05 -13.61 3.58
CA LEU A 128 4.36 -13.76 4.21
C LEU A 128 5.13 -12.43 4.40
N ILE A 129 4.73 -11.32 3.76
CA ILE A 129 5.51 -10.07 3.71
C ILE A 129 4.62 -8.83 3.89
N GLY A 130 3.77 -8.83 4.92
CA GLY A 130 2.73 -7.81 5.13
C GLY A 130 3.19 -6.34 5.22
N GLU A 131 4.48 -6.05 5.48
CA GLU A 131 4.95 -4.71 5.86
C GLU A 131 6.30 -4.28 5.24
N ILE A 132 6.93 -5.08 4.37
CA ILE A 132 8.26 -4.71 3.85
C ILE A 132 8.11 -3.75 2.66
N GLU A 133 8.20 -2.45 2.93
CA GLU A 133 8.31 -1.40 1.92
C GLU A 133 9.79 -1.17 1.56
N ILE A 134 10.18 -1.53 0.33
CA ILE A 134 11.55 -1.34 -0.16
C ILE A 134 11.71 0.06 -0.79
N ILE A 135 10.70 0.50 -1.55
CA ILE A 135 10.67 1.79 -2.23
C ILE A 135 9.64 2.68 -1.53
N LYS A 136 10.08 3.86 -1.08
CA LYS A 136 9.28 4.94 -0.47
C LYS A 136 8.91 6.03 -1.48
#